data_AF-A0A7S3TK21-F1
#
_entry.id   AF-A0A7S3TK21-F1
#
_cell.length_a   1.000
_cell.length_b   1.000
_cell.length_c   1.000
_cell.angle_alpha   90.00
_cell.angle_beta   90.00
_cell.angle_gamma   90.00
#
_symmetry.space_group_name_H-M   'P 1'
#
loop_
_entity.id
_entity.type
_entity.pdbx_description
1 polymer ?
#
loop_
_entity_poly.entity_id
_entity_poly.type
_entity_poly.pdbx_seq_one_letter_code
_entity_poly.pdbx_strand_id
1 'polypeptide(L)'
;DKQVLELQMKRENAQAADAEQQQRMQAQALAKEAAYRAAEAAKLQQQTQQREELKRLSVAAQQMTLRRKVARQEQLKQENERLIDAIDNDRKFFEEQAAETQRRKDVEKKAITEHLQLFRTKQAEKRTEQKEEDKRIMEEQRRRLDAREANFSASYQARQAIVDHFTGTLGARNAAHRAQEEHEFDERIDRAHKEHVRRKYEQYWEEEAARETVAKSVQSLNTTLSFAQARYGDAEKDADRKMQMTWRVQKEEGEAKDREATAKARQVREELSTQLLGVAQLRSSFHPNDQGLTQHMLQRELSHNSLVLKEMAAEGFRQDLTQTLSMQATLG
;
A
#
# COMPACT_ATOMS: atom_id res chain seq x y z
N ASP A 1 -33.88 -207.68 -103.35
CA ASP A 1 -33.88 -206.37 -104.05
C ASP A 1 -35.09 -205.45 -103.84
N LYS A 2 -36.10 -205.77 -103.02
CA LYS A 2 -37.17 -204.79 -102.66
C LYS A 2 -36.95 -204.03 -101.34
N GLN A 3 -36.07 -204.49 -100.45
CA GLN A 3 -35.85 -203.89 -99.13
C GLN A 3 -34.84 -202.73 -99.11
N VAL A 4 -34.04 -202.55 -100.17
CA VAL A 4 -33.04 -201.47 -100.24
C VAL A 4 -33.65 -200.13 -100.69
N LEU A 5 -34.71 -200.16 -101.51
CA LEU A 5 -35.36 -198.96 -102.04
C LEU A 5 -36.19 -198.19 -100.99
N GLU A 6 -36.85 -198.89 -100.06
CA GLU A 6 -37.66 -198.26 -99.01
C GLU A 6 -36.83 -197.52 -97.96
N LEU A 7 -35.57 -197.91 -97.75
CA LEU A 7 -34.67 -197.25 -96.80
C LEU A 7 -34.08 -195.94 -97.34
N GLN A 8 -33.97 -195.78 -98.66
CA GLN A 8 -33.48 -194.54 -99.28
C GLN A 8 -34.53 -193.42 -99.26
N MET A 9 -35.78 -193.71 -99.60
CA MET A 9 -36.85 -192.71 -99.56
C MET A 9 -37.12 -192.16 -98.15
N LYS A 10 -36.93 -192.98 -97.11
CA LYS A 10 -37.07 -192.50 -95.71
C LYS A 10 -35.95 -191.54 -95.28
N ARG A 11 -34.76 -191.60 -95.88
CA ARG A 11 -33.66 -190.68 -95.57
C ARG A 11 -33.83 -189.32 -96.26
N GLU A 12 -34.28 -189.30 -97.51
CA GLU A 12 -34.49 -188.04 -98.24
C GLU A 12 -35.65 -187.23 -97.65
N ASN A 13 -36.75 -187.86 -97.25
CA ASN A 13 -37.85 -187.18 -96.59
C ASN A 13 -37.48 -186.61 -95.21
N ALA A 14 -36.56 -187.25 -94.48
CA ALA A 14 -36.07 -186.73 -93.21
C ALA A 14 -35.17 -185.50 -93.40
N GLN A 15 -34.31 -185.49 -94.42
CA GLN A 15 -33.45 -184.34 -94.71
C GLN A 15 -34.22 -183.11 -95.21
N ALA A 16 -35.30 -183.31 -95.97
CA ALA A 16 -36.15 -182.20 -96.41
C ALA A 16 -36.90 -181.52 -95.24
N ALA A 17 -37.37 -182.30 -94.27
CA ALA A 17 -38.07 -181.77 -93.10
C ALA A 17 -37.15 -180.94 -92.17
N ASP A 18 -35.90 -181.40 -91.95
CA ASP A 18 -34.92 -180.66 -91.15
C ASP A 18 -34.51 -179.33 -91.80
N ALA A 19 -34.41 -179.29 -93.13
CA ALA A 19 -34.07 -178.06 -93.86
C ALA A 19 -35.19 -176.99 -93.76
N GLU A 20 -36.46 -177.37 -93.85
CA GLU A 20 -37.59 -176.46 -93.65
C GLU A 20 -37.62 -175.91 -92.21
N GLN A 21 -37.29 -176.74 -91.22
CA GLN A 21 -37.28 -176.35 -89.82
C GLN A 21 -36.16 -175.33 -89.54
N GLN A 22 -34.98 -175.51 -90.15
CA GLN A 22 -33.89 -174.53 -90.06
C GLN A 22 -34.24 -173.19 -90.72
N GLN A 23 -34.90 -173.20 -91.89
CA GLN A 23 -35.33 -171.96 -92.54
C GLN A 23 -36.38 -171.19 -91.71
N ARG A 24 -37.34 -171.88 -91.10
CA ARG A 24 -38.31 -171.24 -90.19
C ARG A 24 -37.65 -170.62 -88.97
N MET A 25 -36.66 -171.30 -88.39
CA MET A 25 -35.89 -170.78 -87.26
C MET A 25 -35.09 -169.52 -87.62
N GLN A 26 -34.43 -169.51 -88.79
CA GLN A 26 -33.72 -168.32 -89.28
C GLN A 26 -34.67 -167.15 -89.55
N ALA A 27 -35.82 -167.39 -90.18
CA ALA A 27 -36.81 -166.35 -90.44
C ALA A 27 -37.37 -165.73 -89.15
N GLN A 28 -37.64 -166.56 -88.12
CA GLN A 28 -38.06 -166.05 -86.81
C GLN A 28 -36.97 -165.26 -86.09
N ALA A 29 -35.70 -165.65 -86.20
CA ALA A 29 -34.58 -164.92 -85.62
C ALA A 29 -34.44 -163.52 -86.25
N LEU A 30 -34.48 -163.43 -87.58
CA LEU A 30 -34.42 -162.14 -88.29
C LEU A 30 -35.63 -161.23 -87.97
N ALA A 31 -36.83 -161.80 -87.87
CA ALA A 31 -38.03 -161.03 -87.48
C ALA A 31 -37.91 -160.47 -86.05
N LYS A 32 -37.36 -161.25 -85.10
CA LYS A 32 -37.11 -160.78 -83.73
C LYS A 32 -36.03 -159.70 -83.68
N GLU A 33 -34.97 -159.83 -84.48
CA GLU A 33 -33.91 -158.83 -84.54
C GLU A 33 -34.41 -157.51 -85.15
N ALA A 34 -35.23 -157.57 -86.21
CA ALA A 34 -35.87 -156.40 -86.80
C ALA A 34 -36.82 -155.70 -85.82
N ALA A 35 -37.62 -156.47 -85.07
CA ALA A 35 -38.51 -155.93 -84.03
C ALA A 35 -37.72 -155.27 -82.88
N TYR A 36 -36.58 -155.85 -82.47
CA TYR A 36 -35.71 -155.28 -81.45
C TYR A 36 -35.08 -153.96 -81.92
N ARG A 37 -34.54 -153.90 -83.15
CA ARG A 37 -33.97 -152.66 -83.72
C ARG A 37 -35.02 -151.55 -83.86
N ALA A 38 -36.24 -151.89 -84.25
CA ALA A 38 -37.34 -150.93 -84.32
C ALA A 38 -37.72 -150.39 -82.92
N ALA A 39 -37.78 -151.25 -81.90
CA ALA A 39 -38.04 -150.84 -80.53
C ALA A 39 -36.91 -149.97 -79.94
N GLU A 40 -35.65 -150.25 -80.29
CA GLU A 40 -34.49 -149.46 -79.87
C GLU A 40 -34.48 -148.07 -80.53
N ALA A 41 -34.77 -148.00 -81.83
CA ALA A 41 -34.92 -146.73 -82.55
C ALA A 41 -36.08 -145.88 -81.99
N ALA A 42 -37.22 -146.50 -81.66
CA ALA A 42 -38.35 -145.81 -81.05
C ALA A 42 -38.01 -145.24 -79.65
N LYS A 43 -37.26 -145.99 -78.83
CA LYS A 43 -36.77 -145.50 -77.53
C LYS A 43 -35.82 -144.32 -77.70
N LEU A 44 -34.90 -144.39 -78.65
CA LEU A 44 -33.96 -143.29 -78.94
C LEU A 44 -34.72 -142.04 -79.40
N GLN A 45 -35.76 -142.20 -80.22
CA GLN A 45 -36.58 -141.09 -80.70
C GLN A 45 -37.41 -140.45 -79.56
N GLN A 46 -37.96 -141.25 -78.64
CA GLN A 46 -38.62 -140.70 -77.45
C GLN A 46 -37.65 -139.93 -76.54
N GLN A 47 -36.45 -140.47 -76.30
CA GLN A 47 -35.45 -139.78 -75.47
C GLN A 47 -34.97 -138.46 -76.10
N THR A 48 -34.84 -138.40 -77.43
CA THR A 48 -34.47 -137.16 -78.13
C THR A 48 -35.57 -136.12 -78.05
N GLN A 49 -36.84 -136.50 -78.24
CA GLN A 49 -37.98 -135.60 -78.05
C GLN A 49 -38.05 -135.05 -76.62
N GLN A 50 -37.91 -135.90 -75.59
CA GLN A 50 -37.87 -135.45 -74.19
C GLN A 50 -36.73 -134.46 -73.91
N ARG A 51 -35.54 -134.71 -74.48
CA ARG A 51 -34.40 -133.77 -74.35
C ARG A 51 -34.68 -132.43 -75.02
N GLU A 52 -35.35 -132.42 -76.18
CA GLU A 52 -35.72 -131.17 -76.86
C GLU A 52 -36.78 -130.39 -76.09
N GLU A 53 -37.78 -131.07 -75.51
CA GLU A 53 -38.79 -130.44 -74.66
C GLU A 53 -38.17 -129.82 -73.41
N LEU A 54 -37.27 -130.53 -72.73
CA LEU A 54 -36.53 -130.00 -71.57
C LEU A 54 -35.68 -128.78 -71.95
N LYS A 55 -35.02 -128.78 -73.12
CA LYS A 55 -34.29 -127.61 -73.62
C LYS A 55 -35.22 -126.42 -73.86
N ARG A 56 -36.40 -126.63 -74.47
CA ARG A 56 -37.39 -125.56 -74.69
C ARG A 56 -37.89 -124.96 -73.39
N LEU A 57 -38.22 -125.80 -72.40
CA LEU A 57 -38.64 -125.35 -71.06
C LEU A 57 -37.53 -124.58 -70.34
N SER A 58 -36.27 -125.03 -70.45
CA SER A 58 -35.12 -124.34 -69.87
C SER A 58 -34.93 -122.94 -70.47
N VAL A 59 -35.02 -122.80 -71.80
CA VAL A 59 -34.93 -121.49 -72.48
C VAL A 59 -36.08 -120.57 -72.07
N ALA A 60 -37.31 -121.08 -71.99
CA ALA A 60 -38.47 -120.30 -71.55
C ALA A 60 -38.31 -119.83 -70.09
N ALA A 61 -37.80 -120.69 -69.20
CA ALA A 61 -37.53 -120.32 -67.81
C ALA A 61 -36.44 -119.22 -67.71
N GLN A 62 -35.36 -119.33 -68.49
CA GLN A 62 -34.33 -118.30 -68.56
C GLN A 62 -34.89 -116.95 -69.04
N GLN A 63 -35.71 -116.95 -70.10
CA GLN A 63 -36.36 -115.73 -70.60
C GLN A 63 -37.28 -115.09 -69.54
N MET A 64 -38.04 -115.89 -68.80
CA MET A 64 -38.90 -115.37 -67.72
C MET A 64 -38.10 -114.76 -66.57
N THR A 65 -36.96 -115.35 -66.20
CA THR A 65 -36.09 -114.76 -65.16
C THR A 65 -35.46 -113.45 -65.63
N LEU A 66 -35.06 -113.33 -66.90
CA LEU A 66 -34.55 -112.08 -67.46
C LEU A 66 -35.62 -110.99 -67.49
N ARG A 67 -36.85 -111.31 -67.93
CA ARG A 67 -37.98 -110.37 -67.90
C ARG A 67 -38.26 -109.87 -66.48
N ARG A 68 -38.24 -110.77 -65.48
CA ARG A 68 -38.40 -110.38 -64.06
C ARG A 68 -37.28 -109.47 -63.57
N LYS A 69 -36.02 -109.73 -63.97
CA LYS A 69 -34.87 -108.88 -63.60
C LYS A 69 -35.00 -107.48 -64.21
N VAL A 70 -35.37 -107.39 -65.49
CA VAL A 70 -35.58 -106.10 -66.18
C VAL A 70 -36.72 -105.31 -65.54
N ALA A 71 -37.88 -105.93 -65.34
CA ALA A 71 -39.02 -105.29 -64.69
C ALA A 71 -38.68 -104.80 -63.27
N ARG A 72 -37.92 -105.58 -62.50
CA ARG A 72 -37.46 -105.17 -61.17
C ARG A 72 -36.48 -104.00 -61.22
N GLN A 73 -35.58 -103.95 -62.20
CA GLN A 73 -34.67 -102.82 -62.39
C GLN A 73 -35.42 -101.55 -62.81
N GLU A 74 -36.43 -101.66 -63.66
CA GLU A 74 -37.30 -100.54 -64.05
C GLU A 74 -38.10 -100.01 -62.87
N GLN A 75 -38.68 -100.89 -62.04
CA GLN A 75 -39.36 -100.49 -60.81
C GLN A 75 -38.42 -99.73 -59.86
N LEU A 76 -37.22 -100.25 -59.63
CA LEU A 76 -36.22 -99.58 -58.78
C LEU A 76 -35.78 -98.22 -59.35
N LYS A 77 -35.69 -98.08 -60.68
CA LYS A 77 -35.40 -96.78 -61.31
C LYS A 77 -36.53 -95.79 -61.07
N GLN A 78 -37.77 -96.20 -61.28
CA GLN A 78 -38.94 -95.34 -61.03
C GLN A 78 -39.07 -94.95 -59.55
N GLU A 79 -38.79 -95.88 -58.63
CA GLU A 79 -38.76 -95.59 -57.19
C GLU A 79 -37.65 -94.59 -56.85
N ASN A 80 -36.44 -94.77 -57.40
CA ASN A 80 -35.35 -93.82 -57.21
C ASN A 80 -35.66 -92.44 -57.77
N GLU A 81 -36.24 -92.35 -58.97
CA GLU A 81 -36.66 -91.07 -59.58
C GLU A 81 -37.69 -90.36 -58.69
N ARG A 82 -38.70 -91.09 -58.20
CA ARG A 82 -39.70 -90.54 -57.26
C ARG A 82 -39.08 -90.06 -55.96
N LEU A 83 -38.09 -90.78 -55.42
CA LEU A 83 -37.39 -90.37 -54.21
C LEU A 83 -36.54 -89.12 -54.45
N ILE A 84 -35.87 -89.03 -55.60
CA ILE A 84 -35.11 -87.83 -55.99
C ILE A 84 -36.05 -86.63 -56.11
N ASP A 85 -37.17 -86.78 -56.82
CA ASP A 85 -38.16 -85.71 -56.96
C ASP A 85 -38.73 -85.27 -55.61
N ALA A 86 -38.98 -86.21 -54.69
CA ALA A 86 -39.43 -85.90 -53.35
C ALA A 86 -38.38 -85.11 -52.55
N ILE A 87 -37.12 -85.54 -52.59
CA ILE A 87 -36.00 -84.85 -51.91
C ILE A 87 -35.82 -83.44 -52.48
N ASP A 88 -35.90 -83.27 -53.79
CA ASP A 88 -35.75 -81.96 -54.44
C ASP A 88 -36.92 -81.03 -54.12
N ASN A 89 -38.15 -81.56 -54.01
CA ASN A 89 -39.31 -80.78 -53.59
C ASN A 89 -39.20 -80.37 -52.11
N ASP A 90 -38.79 -81.26 -51.23
CA ASP A 90 -38.55 -80.95 -49.82
C ASP A 90 -37.44 -79.89 -49.68
N ARG A 91 -36.35 -80.03 -50.43
CA ARG A 91 -35.26 -79.06 -50.45
C ARG A 91 -35.75 -77.68 -50.90
N LYS A 92 -36.53 -77.59 -51.98
CA LYS A 92 -37.13 -76.33 -52.45
C LYS A 92 -38.05 -75.72 -51.39
N PHE A 93 -38.88 -76.54 -50.75
CA PHE A 93 -39.77 -76.08 -49.67
C PHE A 93 -38.97 -75.46 -48.52
N PHE A 94 -37.90 -76.13 -48.06
CA PHE A 94 -37.07 -75.59 -46.98
C PHE A 94 -36.27 -74.35 -47.41
N GLU A 95 -35.79 -74.28 -48.65
CA GLU A 95 -35.11 -73.10 -49.20
C GLU A 95 -36.06 -71.90 -49.30
N GLU A 96 -37.29 -72.11 -49.77
CA GLU A 96 -38.34 -71.08 -49.82
C GLU A 96 -38.75 -70.60 -48.43
N GLN A 97 -38.95 -71.54 -47.49
CA GLN A 97 -39.27 -71.21 -46.10
C GLN A 97 -38.14 -70.41 -45.44
N ALA A 98 -36.88 -70.79 -45.66
CA ALA A 98 -35.72 -70.05 -45.19
C ALA A 98 -35.67 -68.64 -45.79
N ALA A 99 -35.90 -68.51 -47.10
CA ALA A 99 -35.95 -67.21 -47.77
C ALA A 99 -37.09 -66.33 -47.25
N GLU A 100 -38.28 -66.89 -46.99
CA GLU A 100 -39.41 -66.14 -46.45
C GLU A 100 -39.16 -65.69 -45.01
N THR A 101 -38.63 -66.55 -44.14
CA THR A 101 -38.27 -66.16 -42.77
C THR A 101 -37.19 -65.07 -42.76
N GLN A 102 -36.23 -65.13 -43.68
CA GLN A 102 -35.21 -64.09 -43.82
C GLN A 102 -35.81 -62.76 -44.28
N ARG A 103 -36.71 -62.79 -45.29
CA ARG A 103 -37.44 -61.59 -45.73
C ARG A 103 -38.24 -60.95 -44.60
N ARG A 104 -38.93 -61.75 -43.77
CA ARG A 104 -39.68 -61.25 -42.60
C ARG A 104 -38.75 -60.57 -41.60
N LYS A 105 -37.61 -61.19 -41.27
CA LYS A 105 -36.59 -60.61 -40.37
C LYS A 105 -36.02 -59.30 -40.93
N ASP A 106 -35.79 -59.22 -42.23
CA ASP A 106 -35.25 -58.01 -42.86
C ASP A 106 -36.27 -56.86 -42.87
N VAL A 107 -37.54 -57.14 -43.09
CA VAL A 107 -38.64 -56.16 -42.97
C VAL A 107 -38.74 -55.67 -41.52
N GLU A 108 -38.70 -56.57 -40.54
CA GLU A 108 -38.75 -56.21 -39.12
C GLU A 108 -37.54 -55.35 -38.71
N LYS A 109 -36.33 -55.73 -39.13
CA LYS A 109 -35.12 -54.92 -38.89
C LYS A 109 -35.25 -53.52 -39.49
N LYS A 110 -35.74 -53.40 -40.73
CA LYS A 110 -35.96 -52.09 -41.37
C LYS A 110 -36.95 -51.24 -40.58
N ALA A 111 -38.09 -51.81 -40.19
CA ALA A 111 -39.09 -51.10 -39.39
C ALA A 111 -38.52 -50.62 -38.03
N ILE A 112 -37.74 -51.47 -37.34
CA ILE A 112 -37.07 -51.09 -36.09
C ILE A 112 -36.07 -49.95 -36.32
N THR A 113 -35.26 -50.03 -37.39
CA THR A 113 -34.28 -48.98 -37.70
C THR A 113 -34.95 -47.64 -38.03
N GLU A 114 -36.03 -47.65 -38.80
CA GLU A 114 -36.81 -46.45 -39.13
C GLU A 114 -37.44 -45.84 -37.86
N HIS A 115 -38.02 -46.67 -36.99
CA HIS A 115 -38.58 -46.22 -35.72
C HIS A 115 -37.52 -45.60 -34.80
N LEU A 116 -36.33 -46.20 -34.71
CA LEU A 116 -35.21 -45.65 -33.95
C LEU A 116 -34.69 -44.34 -34.54
N GLN A 117 -34.63 -44.20 -35.86
CA GLN A 117 -34.25 -42.96 -36.51
C GLN A 117 -35.27 -41.85 -36.22
N LEU A 118 -36.57 -42.13 -36.37
CA LEU A 118 -37.64 -41.19 -36.02
C LEU A 118 -37.62 -40.78 -34.54
N PHE A 119 -37.31 -41.71 -33.65
CA PHE A 119 -37.16 -41.40 -32.22
C PHE A 119 -35.98 -40.46 -31.98
N ARG A 120 -34.84 -40.71 -32.64
CA ARG A 120 -33.64 -39.85 -32.53
C ARG A 120 -33.88 -38.46 -33.09
N THR A 121 -34.54 -38.32 -34.25
CA THR A 121 -34.85 -37.01 -34.82
C THR A 121 -35.80 -36.22 -33.94
N LYS A 122 -36.90 -36.83 -33.47
CA LYS A 122 -37.83 -36.18 -32.53
C LYS A 122 -37.15 -35.78 -31.22
N GLN A 123 -36.22 -36.58 -30.71
CA GLN A 123 -35.47 -36.23 -29.50
C GLN A 123 -34.50 -35.08 -29.75
N ALA A 124 -33.88 -35.00 -30.94
CA ALA A 124 -33.03 -33.89 -31.33
C ALA A 124 -33.83 -32.59 -31.50
N GLU A 125 -34.99 -32.64 -32.16
CA GLU A 125 -35.92 -31.51 -32.33
C GLU A 125 -36.39 -30.95 -30.97
N LYS A 126 -36.82 -31.83 -30.05
CA LYS A 126 -37.18 -31.40 -28.69
C LYS A 126 -36.01 -30.73 -27.95
N ARG A 127 -34.79 -31.22 -28.12
CA ARG A 127 -33.60 -30.60 -27.51
C ARG A 127 -33.27 -29.24 -28.12
N THR A 128 -33.50 -29.06 -29.42
CA THR A 128 -33.32 -27.75 -30.06
C THR A 128 -34.39 -26.76 -29.63
N GLU A 129 -35.66 -27.19 -29.56
CA GLU A 129 -36.78 -26.38 -29.04
C GLU A 129 -36.53 -25.94 -27.60
N GLN A 130 -36.16 -26.85 -26.70
CA GLN A 130 -35.81 -26.53 -25.31
C GLN A 130 -34.67 -25.52 -25.22
N LYS A 131 -33.61 -25.68 -26.03
CA LYS A 131 -32.50 -24.72 -26.05
C LYS A 131 -32.92 -23.34 -26.56
N GLU A 132 -33.85 -23.26 -27.51
CA GLU A 132 -34.37 -21.99 -28.00
C GLU A 132 -35.29 -21.33 -26.97
N GLU A 133 -36.14 -22.09 -26.30
CA GLU A 133 -36.96 -21.61 -25.19
C GLU A 133 -36.09 -21.10 -24.03
N ASP A 134 -35.08 -21.88 -23.62
CA ASP A 134 -34.12 -21.47 -22.58
C ASP A 134 -33.39 -20.18 -22.96
N LYS A 135 -32.95 -20.05 -24.22
CA LYS A 135 -32.34 -18.81 -24.71
C LYS A 135 -33.29 -17.63 -24.62
N ARG A 136 -34.55 -17.79 -25.02
CA ARG A 136 -35.57 -16.73 -24.93
C ARG A 136 -35.82 -16.31 -23.48
N ILE A 137 -35.92 -17.28 -22.56
CA ILE A 137 -36.10 -17.03 -21.12
C ILE A 137 -34.89 -16.27 -20.57
N MET A 138 -33.66 -16.70 -20.90
CA MET A 138 -32.44 -16.04 -20.45
C MET A 138 -32.30 -14.62 -20.99
N GLU A 139 -32.66 -14.38 -22.26
CA GLU A 139 -32.67 -13.05 -22.85
C GLU A 139 -33.70 -12.14 -22.19
N GLU A 140 -34.89 -12.65 -21.88
CA GLU A 140 -35.92 -11.88 -21.18
C GLU A 140 -35.48 -11.53 -19.74
N GLN A 141 -34.87 -12.48 -19.02
CA GLN A 141 -34.32 -12.24 -17.69
C GLN A 141 -33.21 -11.19 -17.74
N ARG A 142 -32.30 -11.27 -18.71
CA ARG A 142 -31.25 -10.27 -18.92
C ARG A 142 -31.84 -8.89 -19.17
N ARG A 143 -32.82 -8.76 -20.07
CA ARG A 143 -33.51 -7.47 -20.33
C ARG A 143 -34.16 -6.90 -19.07
N ARG A 144 -34.77 -7.74 -18.22
CA ARG A 144 -35.36 -7.31 -16.95
C ARG A 144 -34.31 -6.83 -15.95
N LEU A 145 -33.15 -7.49 -15.88
CA LEU A 145 -32.03 -7.07 -15.03
C LEU A 145 -31.43 -5.75 -15.52
N ASP A 146 -31.11 -5.65 -16.81
CA ASP A 146 -30.56 -4.44 -17.42
C ASP A 146 -31.51 -3.23 -17.20
N ALA A 147 -32.82 -3.42 -17.35
CA ALA A 147 -33.81 -2.37 -17.08
C ALA A 147 -33.87 -1.98 -15.59
N ARG A 148 -33.73 -2.94 -14.66
CA ARG A 148 -33.64 -2.65 -13.23
C ARG A 148 -32.38 -1.87 -12.90
N GLU A 149 -31.23 -2.30 -13.40
CA GLU A 149 -29.95 -1.62 -13.19
C GLU A 149 -29.97 -0.20 -13.74
N ALA A 150 -30.52 0.00 -14.96
CA ALA A 150 -30.69 1.32 -15.54
C ALA A 150 -31.57 2.23 -14.67
N ASN A 151 -32.70 1.73 -14.17
CA ASN A 151 -33.58 2.48 -13.27
C ASN A 151 -32.90 2.80 -11.92
N PHE A 152 -32.16 1.85 -11.34
CA PHE A 152 -31.41 2.08 -10.12
C PHE A 152 -30.33 3.13 -10.32
N SER A 153 -29.55 3.04 -11.40
CA SER A 153 -28.50 3.99 -11.75
C SER A 153 -29.07 5.40 -11.97
N ALA A 154 -30.17 5.53 -12.73
CA ALA A 154 -30.85 6.81 -12.92
C ALA A 154 -31.36 7.40 -11.60
N SER A 155 -31.95 6.58 -10.73
CA SER A 155 -32.40 7.03 -9.40
C SER A 155 -31.25 7.48 -8.50
N TYR A 156 -30.09 6.81 -8.61
CA TYR A 156 -28.89 7.15 -7.86
C TYR A 156 -28.31 8.48 -8.36
N GLN A 157 -28.17 8.66 -9.67
CA GLN A 157 -27.72 9.92 -10.27
C GLN A 157 -28.64 11.09 -9.88
N ALA A 158 -29.95 10.88 -9.87
CA ALA A 158 -30.91 11.91 -9.42
C ALA A 158 -30.68 12.29 -7.94
N ARG A 159 -30.47 11.32 -7.05
CA ARG A 159 -30.14 11.58 -5.64
C ARG A 159 -28.78 12.27 -5.50
N GLN A 160 -27.79 11.86 -6.28
CA GLN A 160 -26.46 12.46 -6.27
C GLN A 160 -26.51 13.92 -6.72
N ALA A 161 -27.27 14.25 -7.77
CA ALA A 161 -27.46 15.62 -8.23
C ALA A 161 -28.08 16.53 -7.15
N ILE A 162 -28.99 16.01 -6.32
CA ILE A 162 -29.55 16.74 -5.18
C ILE A 162 -28.46 16.99 -4.13
N VAL A 163 -27.66 15.97 -3.78
CA VAL A 163 -26.55 16.11 -2.84
C VAL A 163 -25.54 17.12 -3.36
N ASP A 164 -25.13 17.02 -4.62
CA ASP A 164 -24.17 17.93 -5.27
C ASP A 164 -24.69 19.37 -5.31
N HIS A 165 -25.99 19.56 -5.54
CA HIS A 165 -26.62 20.88 -5.44
C HIS A 165 -26.53 21.44 -4.02
N PHE A 166 -26.84 20.64 -2.99
CA PHE A 166 -26.74 21.07 -1.60
C PHE A 166 -25.30 21.30 -1.14
N THR A 167 -24.36 20.42 -1.49
CA THR A 167 -22.95 20.56 -1.10
C THR A 167 -22.30 21.74 -1.82
N GLY A 168 -22.61 21.96 -3.10
CA GLY A 168 -22.16 23.12 -3.85
C GLY A 168 -22.71 24.43 -3.27
N THR A 169 -24.01 24.48 -2.97
CA THR A 169 -24.66 25.71 -2.46
C THR A 169 -24.35 25.99 -0.99
N LEU A 170 -24.41 25.01 -0.10
CA LEU A 170 -24.10 25.17 1.32
C LEU A 170 -22.59 25.37 1.52
N GLY A 171 -21.76 24.64 0.78
CA GLY A 171 -20.30 24.82 0.83
C GLY A 171 -19.89 26.22 0.40
N ALA A 172 -20.37 26.69 -0.75
CA ALA A 172 -20.09 28.04 -1.24
C ALA A 172 -20.67 29.12 -0.31
N ARG A 173 -21.90 28.94 0.19
CA ARG A 173 -22.52 29.90 1.11
C ARG A 173 -21.80 29.98 2.45
N ASN A 174 -21.39 28.85 3.02
CA ASN A 174 -20.64 28.82 4.27
C ASN A 174 -19.23 29.41 4.09
N ALA A 175 -18.57 29.14 2.96
CA ALA A 175 -17.28 29.74 2.65
C ALA A 175 -17.40 31.26 2.50
N ALA A 176 -18.42 31.74 1.78
CA ALA A 176 -18.67 33.17 1.64
C ALA A 176 -19.02 33.85 2.97
N HIS A 177 -19.83 33.20 3.81
CA HIS A 177 -20.16 33.71 5.15
C HIS A 177 -18.92 33.81 6.03
N ARG A 178 -18.09 32.77 6.08
CA ARG A 178 -16.83 32.79 6.86
C ARG A 178 -15.87 33.85 6.35
N ALA A 179 -15.74 34.01 5.03
CA ALA A 179 -14.91 35.06 4.45
C ALA A 179 -15.41 36.47 4.83
N GLN A 180 -16.73 36.67 4.90
CA GLN A 180 -17.30 37.92 5.40
C GLN A 180 -17.02 38.13 6.89
N GLU A 181 -17.21 37.10 7.71
CA GLU A 181 -16.93 37.17 9.15
C GLU A 181 -15.45 37.46 9.44
N GLU A 182 -14.53 36.81 8.72
CA GLU A 182 -13.09 37.06 8.80
C GLU A 182 -12.75 38.49 8.39
N HIS A 183 -13.30 38.96 7.27
CA HIS A 183 -13.09 40.34 6.80
C HIS A 183 -13.60 41.38 7.81
N GLU A 184 -14.81 41.20 8.36
CA GLU A 184 -15.36 42.10 9.39
C GLU A 184 -14.56 42.07 10.69
N PHE A 185 -13.96 40.93 11.01
CA PHE A 185 -13.11 40.77 12.19
C PHE A 185 -11.77 41.48 12.00
N ASP A 186 -11.13 41.33 10.83
CA ASP A 186 -9.91 42.04 10.47
C ASP A 186 -10.14 43.56 10.44
N GLU A 187 -11.25 44.03 9.87
CA GLU A 187 -11.61 45.45 9.91
C GLU A 187 -11.82 45.99 11.34
N ARG A 188 -12.31 45.16 12.26
CA ARG A 188 -12.44 45.53 13.68
C ARG A 188 -11.07 45.63 14.34
N ILE A 189 -10.16 44.68 14.07
CA ILE A 189 -8.79 44.71 14.56
C ILE A 189 -8.08 45.97 14.04
N ASP A 190 -8.19 46.26 12.74
CA ASP A 190 -7.56 47.41 12.12
C ASP A 190 -8.08 48.73 12.70
N ARG A 191 -9.39 48.85 12.92
CA ARG A 191 -9.97 50.02 13.60
C ARG A 191 -9.45 50.17 15.03
N ALA A 192 -9.44 49.10 15.81
CA ALA A 192 -8.92 49.11 17.17
C ALA A 192 -7.42 49.45 17.21
N HIS A 193 -6.64 48.93 16.26
CA HIS A 193 -5.21 49.23 16.14
C HIS A 193 -4.98 50.70 15.78
N LYS A 194 -5.70 51.23 14.78
CA LYS A 194 -5.63 52.65 14.40
C LYS A 194 -6.01 53.57 15.55
N GLU A 195 -7.07 53.25 16.30
CA GLU A 195 -7.47 54.00 17.49
C GLU A 195 -6.40 53.95 18.59
N HIS A 196 -5.84 52.77 18.86
CA HIS A 196 -4.77 52.62 19.84
C HIS A 196 -3.50 53.41 19.45
N VAL A 197 -3.09 53.35 18.18
CA VAL A 197 -1.96 54.14 17.66
C VAL A 197 -2.26 55.63 17.79
N ARG A 198 -3.46 56.07 17.41
CA ARG A 198 -3.90 57.46 17.57
C ARG A 198 -3.84 57.92 19.03
N ARG A 199 -4.38 57.14 19.97
CA ARG A 199 -4.33 57.44 21.41
C ARG A 199 -2.90 57.54 21.92
N LYS A 200 -2.01 56.63 21.51
CA LYS A 200 -0.58 56.73 21.87
C LYS A 200 0.07 57.99 21.33
N TYR A 201 -0.29 58.41 20.12
CA TYR A 201 0.22 59.64 19.53
C TYR A 201 -0.30 60.89 20.26
N GLU A 202 -1.59 60.92 20.59
CA GLU A 202 -2.21 61.98 21.41
C GLU A 202 -1.53 62.06 22.79
N GLN A 203 -1.37 60.93 23.48
CA GLN A 203 -0.66 60.84 24.77
C GLN A 203 0.78 61.34 24.68
N TYR A 204 1.52 60.99 23.62
CA TYR A 204 2.87 61.47 23.41
C TYR A 204 2.93 63.01 23.33
N TRP A 205 2.00 63.64 22.60
CA TRP A 205 1.93 65.11 22.51
C TRP A 205 1.48 65.77 23.80
N GLU A 206 0.56 65.15 24.55
CA GLU A 206 0.17 65.60 25.88
C GLU A 206 1.36 65.54 26.86
N GLU A 207 2.13 64.45 26.85
CA GLU A 207 3.34 64.32 27.65
C GLU A 207 4.41 65.33 27.25
N GLU A 208 4.61 65.59 25.96
CA GLU A 208 5.59 66.56 25.47
C GLU A 208 5.17 67.99 25.83
N ALA A 209 3.88 68.34 25.70
CA ALA A 209 3.35 69.61 26.18
C ALA A 209 3.48 69.75 27.71
N ALA A 210 3.24 68.68 28.46
CA ALA A 210 3.47 68.66 29.90
C ALA A 210 4.95 68.86 30.24
N ARG A 211 5.88 68.22 29.51
CA ARG A 211 7.32 68.45 29.66
C ARG A 211 7.72 69.88 29.34
N GLU A 212 7.14 70.48 28.30
CA GLU A 212 7.40 71.87 27.93
C GLU A 212 6.90 72.84 29.01
N THR A 213 5.71 72.61 29.57
CA THR A 213 5.20 73.43 30.69
C THR A 213 6.05 73.28 31.95
N VAL A 214 6.50 72.07 32.27
CA VAL A 214 7.46 71.82 33.37
C VAL A 214 8.78 72.53 33.09
N ALA A 215 9.33 72.43 31.88
CA ALA A 215 10.57 73.11 31.50
C ALA A 215 10.45 74.64 31.62
N LYS A 216 9.34 75.23 31.16
CA LYS A 216 9.04 76.66 31.33
C LYS A 216 8.91 77.04 32.81
N SER A 217 8.28 76.20 33.63
CA SER A 217 8.16 76.40 35.08
C SER A 217 9.52 76.34 35.78
N VAL A 218 10.36 75.36 35.44
CA VAL A 218 11.73 75.26 35.97
C VAL A 218 12.57 76.47 35.54
N GLN A 219 12.45 76.89 34.28
CA GLN A 219 13.15 78.07 33.78
C GLN A 219 12.69 79.34 34.50
N SER A 220 11.38 79.54 34.68
CA SER A 220 10.86 80.69 35.41
C SER A 220 11.30 80.68 36.87
N LEU A 221 11.28 79.53 37.54
CA LEU A 221 11.76 79.36 38.90
C LEU A 221 13.27 79.62 39.03
N ASN A 222 14.05 79.19 38.05
CA ASN A 222 15.49 79.49 38.03
C ASN A 222 15.74 80.99 37.83
N THR A 223 14.96 81.66 36.96
CA THR A 223 15.06 83.12 36.82
C THR A 223 14.69 83.85 38.12
N THR A 224 13.61 83.47 38.79
CA THR A 224 13.22 84.10 40.06
C THR A 224 14.24 83.85 41.16
N LEU A 225 14.81 82.65 41.25
CA LEU A 225 15.92 82.35 42.17
C LEU A 225 17.15 83.21 41.87
N SER A 226 17.53 83.35 40.61
CA SER A 226 18.67 84.19 40.22
C SER A 226 18.45 85.67 40.57
N PHE A 227 17.24 86.19 40.37
CA PHE A 227 16.89 87.55 40.78
C PHE A 227 16.83 87.71 42.30
N ALA A 228 16.34 86.70 43.02
CA ALA A 228 16.33 86.70 44.47
C ALA A 228 17.76 86.68 45.02
N GLN A 229 18.63 85.81 44.51
CA GLN A 229 20.05 85.78 44.87
C GLN A 229 20.76 87.09 44.59
N ALA A 230 20.49 87.74 43.44
CA ALA A 230 21.02 89.07 43.16
C ALA A 230 20.57 90.10 44.20
N ARG A 231 19.28 90.10 44.57
CA ARG A 231 18.75 91.00 45.62
C ARG A 231 19.33 90.72 47.01
N TYR A 232 19.48 89.45 47.38
CA TYR A 232 20.11 89.08 48.66
C TYR A 232 21.59 89.49 48.69
N GLY A 233 22.32 89.29 47.58
CA GLY A 233 23.71 89.73 47.45
C GLY A 233 23.86 91.26 47.51
N ASP A 234 22.91 92.02 46.97
CA ASP A 234 22.91 93.48 47.11
C ASP A 234 22.59 93.94 48.54
N ALA A 235 21.63 93.28 49.20
CA ALA A 235 21.32 93.54 50.61
C ALA A 235 22.50 93.19 51.55
N GLU A 236 23.22 92.10 51.28
CA GLU A 236 24.42 91.70 52.01
C GLU A 236 25.56 92.71 51.79
N LYS A 237 25.81 93.14 50.55
CA LYS A 237 26.79 94.21 50.26
C LYS A 237 26.46 95.52 50.95
N ASP A 238 25.18 95.90 51.02
CA ASP A 238 24.77 97.12 51.72
C ASP A 238 24.87 96.98 53.25
N ALA A 239 24.62 95.79 53.80
CA ALA A 239 24.87 95.49 55.21
C ALA A 239 26.37 95.54 55.54
N ASP A 240 27.21 94.96 54.69
CA ASP A 240 28.67 95.00 54.81
C ASP A 240 29.20 96.45 54.74
N ARG A 241 28.69 97.26 53.81
CA ARG A 241 29.02 98.70 53.74
C ARG A 241 28.65 99.44 55.01
N LYS A 242 27.45 99.19 55.56
CA LYS A 242 27.03 99.79 56.84
C LYS A 242 27.94 99.36 57.98
N MET A 243 28.27 98.08 58.07
CA MET A 243 29.19 97.53 59.08
C MET A 243 30.60 98.12 58.94
N GLN A 244 31.08 98.32 57.72
CA GLN A 244 32.37 98.94 57.46
C GLN A 244 32.37 100.41 57.91
N MET A 245 31.28 101.15 57.66
CA MET A 245 31.13 102.54 58.10
C MET A 245 31.07 102.65 59.62
N THR A 246 30.28 101.80 60.29
CA THR A 246 30.23 101.80 61.77
C THR A 246 31.57 101.44 62.37
N TRP A 247 32.31 100.48 61.80
CA TRP A 247 33.66 100.15 62.24
C TRP A 247 34.63 101.32 62.11
N ARG A 248 34.58 102.08 61.00
CA ARG A 248 35.41 103.28 60.83
C ARG A 248 35.12 104.33 61.89
N VAL A 249 33.84 104.60 62.15
CA VAL A 249 33.42 105.55 63.21
C VAL A 249 33.89 105.07 64.58
N GLN A 250 33.67 103.79 64.92
CA GLN A 250 34.13 103.22 66.20
C GLN A 250 35.64 103.29 66.35
N LYS A 251 36.39 103.06 65.26
CA LYS A 251 37.85 103.18 65.25
C LYS A 251 38.29 104.62 65.47
N GLU A 252 37.69 105.59 64.78
CA GLU A 252 37.99 107.01 64.95
C GLU A 252 37.64 107.51 66.36
N GLU A 253 36.48 107.11 66.91
CA GLU A 253 36.10 107.38 68.29
C GLU A 253 37.05 106.73 69.30
N GLY A 254 37.49 105.50 69.02
CA GLY A 254 38.50 104.80 69.82
C GLY A 254 39.83 105.55 69.83
N GLU A 255 40.34 105.92 68.65
CA GLU A 255 41.56 106.72 68.52
C GLU A 255 41.43 108.09 69.21
N ALA A 256 40.27 108.74 69.13
CA ALA A 256 40.01 110.00 69.82
C ALA A 256 40.02 109.82 71.35
N LYS A 257 39.39 108.77 71.87
CA LYS A 257 39.42 108.42 73.30
C LYS A 257 40.83 108.09 73.76
N ASP A 258 41.61 107.37 72.97
CA ASP A 258 43.01 107.06 73.27
C ASP A 258 43.87 108.33 73.29
N ARG A 259 43.65 109.27 72.35
CA ARG A 259 44.30 110.59 72.37
C ARG A 259 43.91 111.40 73.59
N GLU A 260 42.64 111.40 73.98
CA GLU A 260 42.17 112.11 75.17
C GLU A 260 42.73 111.47 76.46
N ALA A 261 42.75 110.13 76.55
CA ALA A 261 43.30 109.40 77.67
C ALA A 261 44.81 109.62 77.81
N THR A 262 45.56 109.60 76.69
CA THR A 262 46.99 109.92 76.69
C THR A 262 47.25 111.38 77.03
N ALA A 263 46.42 112.32 76.57
CA ALA A 263 46.51 113.74 76.96
C ALA A 263 46.24 113.93 78.46
N LYS A 264 45.18 113.31 79.02
CA LYS A 264 44.89 113.31 80.45
C LYS A 264 46.03 112.68 81.26
N ALA A 265 46.57 111.56 80.82
CA ALA A 265 47.71 110.91 81.48
C ALA A 265 48.97 111.80 81.47
N ARG A 266 49.23 112.52 80.36
CA ARG A 266 50.29 113.54 80.30
C ARG A 266 50.04 114.67 81.29
N GLN A 267 48.83 115.21 81.32
CA GLN A 267 48.46 116.29 82.24
C GLN A 267 48.61 115.85 83.71
N VAL A 268 48.10 114.66 84.08
CA VAL A 268 48.27 114.09 85.42
C VAL A 268 49.75 113.90 85.75
N ARG A 269 50.59 113.50 84.79
CA ARG A 269 52.03 113.38 85.00
C ARG A 269 52.71 114.73 85.20
N GLU A 270 52.32 115.76 84.44
CA GLU A 270 52.81 117.13 84.63
C GLU A 270 52.38 117.71 85.98
N GLU A 271 51.13 117.51 86.38
CA GLU A 271 50.59 117.88 87.70
C GLU A 271 51.30 117.13 88.83
N LEU A 272 51.50 115.82 88.71
CA LEU A 272 52.26 115.04 89.69
C LEU A 272 53.73 115.49 89.73
N SER A 273 54.34 115.77 88.58
CA SER A 273 55.72 116.27 88.50
C SER A 273 55.86 117.63 89.19
N THR A 274 54.93 118.56 88.96
CA THR A 274 54.92 119.87 89.61
C THR A 274 54.65 119.74 91.11
N GLN A 275 53.74 118.86 91.53
CA GLN A 275 53.53 118.56 92.96
C GLN A 275 54.76 117.94 93.61
N LEU A 276 55.41 116.96 92.96
CA LEU A 276 56.65 116.34 93.45
C LEU A 276 57.80 117.35 93.51
N LEU A 277 57.93 118.24 92.53
CA LEU A 277 58.88 119.36 92.57
C LEU A 277 58.59 120.29 93.76
N GLY A 278 57.32 120.65 94.00
CA GLY A 278 56.93 121.45 95.15
C GLY A 278 57.22 120.77 96.49
N VAL A 279 56.93 119.46 96.61
CA VAL A 279 57.24 118.67 97.82
C VAL A 279 58.74 118.50 98.01
N ALA A 280 59.50 118.27 96.95
CA ALA A 280 60.95 118.19 97.00
C ALA A 280 61.56 119.53 97.47
N GLN A 281 61.06 120.67 96.98
CA GLN A 281 61.45 121.99 97.45
C GLN A 281 61.11 122.23 98.93
N LEU A 282 60.00 121.67 99.43
CA LEU A 282 59.56 121.85 100.83
C LEU A 282 60.22 120.90 101.84
N ARG A 283 60.47 119.64 101.48
CA ARG A 283 61.00 118.62 102.41
C ARG A 283 62.51 118.55 102.47
N SER A 284 63.16 118.96 101.40
CA SER A 284 64.59 118.88 101.29
C SER A 284 65.12 120.25 101.66
N SER A 285 65.94 120.33 102.72
CA SER A 285 66.78 121.48 103.03
C SER A 285 67.85 121.66 101.94
N PHE A 286 67.40 121.82 100.71
CA PHE A 286 68.20 121.98 99.51
C PHE A 286 67.94 123.39 99.00
N HIS A 287 69.00 124.19 98.99
CA HIS A 287 68.95 125.53 98.45
C HIS A 287 68.69 125.42 96.92
N PRO A 288 67.95 126.35 96.28
CA PRO A 288 67.72 126.35 94.83
C PRO A 288 68.99 126.30 93.95
N ASN A 289 70.17 126.57 94.53
CA ASN A 289 71.46 126.47 93.86
C ASN A 289 72.11 125.08 93.94
N ASP A 290 71.54 124.13 94.69
CA ASP A 290 72.00 122.74 94.80
C ASP A 290 71.19 121.78 93.91
N GLN A 291 70.19 122.30 93.18
CA GLN A 291 69.48 121.53 92.15
C GLN A 291 70.25 121.56 90.83
N GLY A 292 71.03 120.51 90.62
CA GLY A 292 71.71 120.24 89.36
C GLY A 292 73.22 120.32 89.51
N LEU A 293 73.93 119.43 88.79
CA LEU A 293 75.37 119.55 88.59
C LEU A 293 75.64 120.94 88.00
N THR A 294 76.23 121.83 88.81
CA THR A 294 76.77 123.08 88.30
C THR A 294 77.72 122.75 87.15
N GLN A 295 77.81 123.62 86.14
CA GLN A 295 78.52 123.32 84.89
C GLN A 295 79.95 122.79 85.13
N HIS A 296 80.59 123.28 86.20
CA HIS A 296 81.89 122.82 86.67
C HIS A 296 81.90 121.37 87.18
N MET A 297 80.89 120.96 87.95
CA MET A 297 80.78 119.57 88.42
C MET A 297 80.41 118.62 87.27
N LEU A 298 79.57 119.07 86.31
CA LEU A 298 79.28 118.28 85.10
C LEU A 298 80.54 118.05 84.27
N GLN A 299 81.36 119.08 84.03
CA GLN A 299 82.65 118.93 83.35
C GLN A 299 83.58 117.96 84.10
N ARG A 300 83.63 118.05 85.45
CA ARG A 300 84.43 117.13 86.25
C ARG A 300 83.97 115.68 86.08
N GLU A 301 82.67 115.40 86.19
CA GLU A 301 82.13 114.04 86.01
C GLU A 301 82.29 113.51 84.58
N LEU A 302 82.10 114.38 83.57
CA LEU A 302 82.34 114.04 82.17
C LEU A 302 83.83 113.72 81.93
N SER A 303 84.74 114.52 82.47
CA SER A 303 86.18 114.28 82.35
C SER A 303 86.60 112.98 83.03
N HIS A 304 86.07 112.69 84.23
CA HIS A 304 86.39 111.48 84.98
C HIS A 304 85.87 110.20 84.30
N ASN A 305 84.69 110.26 83.67
CA ASN A 305 84.07 109.13 82.96
C ASN A 305 84.33 109.14 81.44
N SER A 306 85.25 109.98 80.96
CA SER A 306 85.49 110.21 79.53
C SER A 306 85.91 108.94 78.78
N LEU A 307 86.63 108.03 79.44
CA LEU A 307 87.07 106.75 78.89
C LEU A 307 85.88 105.82 78.62
N VAL A 308 84.98 105.68 79.59
CA VAL A 308 83.76 104.87 79.45
C VAL A 308 82.86 105.45 78.35
N LEU A 309 82.73 106.77 78.28
CA LEU A 309 81.93 107.41 77.22
C LEU A 309 82.49 107.16 75.82
N LYS A 310 83.82 107.10 75.66
CA LYS A 310 84.46 106.74 74.39
C LYS A 310 84.26 105.26 74.04
N GLU A 311 84.33 104.36 75.01
CA GLU A 311 84.05 102.93 74.81
C GLU A 311 82.59 102.72 74.38
N MET A 312 81.63 103.37 75.03
CA MET A 312 80.22 103.30 74.63
C MET A 312 79.98 103.85 73.22
N ALA A 313 80.69 104.91 72.83
CA ALA A 313 80.63 105.44 71.46
C ALA A 313 81.22 104.45 70.44
N ALA A 314 82.30 103.75 70.80
CA ALA A 314 82.93 102.73 69.97
C ALA A 314 82.05 101.47 69.83
N GLU A 315 81.34 101.07 70.90
CA GLU A 315 80.37 99.97 70.87
C GLU A 315 79.04 100.33 70.17
N GLY A 316 78.88 101.59 69.74
CA GLY A 316 77.74 102.04 68.95
C GLY A 316 76.50 102.39 69.77
N PHE A 317 76.61 102.52 71.10
CA PHE A 317 75.48 102.94 71.94
C PHE A 317 75.14 104.41 71.70
N ARG A 318 74.00 104.65 71.02
CA ARG A 318 73.43 105.99 70.72
C ARG A 318 74.52 107.01 70.32
N GLN A 319 75.23 106.71 69.23
CA GLN A 319 76.42 107.43 68.77
C GLN A 319 76.31 108.96 68.84
N ASP A 320 75.19 109.53 68.41
CA ASP A 320 75.00 110.98 68.39
C ASP A 320 75.16 111.60 69.79
N LEU A 321 74.60 110.96 70.81
CA LEU A 321 74.60 111.51 72.17
C LEU A 321 75.95 111.24 72.87
N THR A 322 76.48 110.03 72.72
CA THR A 322 77.74 109.62 73.37
C THR A 322 78.95 110.33 72.78
N GLN A 323 79.00 110.54 71.45
CA GLN A 323 80.07 111.33 70.83
C GLN A 323 80.06 112.77 71.34
N THR A 324 78.89 113.41 71.38
CA THR A 324 78.77 114.81 71.81
C THR A 324 79.25 114.99 73.26
N LEU A 325 78.85 114.09 74.17
CA LEU A 325 79.29 114.12 75.57
C LEU A 325 80.78 113.81 75.71
N SER A 326 81.32 112.86 74.94
CA SER A 326 82.76 112.56 74.98
C SER A 326 83.61 113.73 74.51
N MET A 327 83.13 114.49 73.51
CA MET A 327 83.82 115.68 73.03
C MET A 327 83.81 116.79 74.08
N GLN A 328 82.65 117.03 74.72
CA GLN A 328 82.54 118.00 75.81
C GLN A 328 83.43 117.65 77.01
N ALA A 329 83.60 116.36 77.31
CA ALA A 329 84.53 115.89 78.34
C ALA A 329 86.00 116.22 78.06
N THR A 330 86.38 116.35 76.79
CA THR A 330 87.77 116.66 76.37
C THR A 330 88.06 118.13 76.11
N LEU A 331 87.02 118.97 75.98
CA LEU A 331 87.14 120.39 75.59
C LEU A 331 86.98 121.38 76.77
N GLY A 332 86.80 120.88 77.99
CA GLY A 332 86.93 121.62 79.24
C GLY A 332 87.96 120.96 80.14
#